data_AF-A0A518G1N1-F1
#
_entry.id   AF-A0A518G1N1-F1
#
_cell.length_a   1.000
_cell.length_b   1.000
_cell.length_c   1.000
_cell.angle_alpha   90.00
_cell.angle_beta   90.00
_cell.angle_gamma   90.00
#
_symmetry.space_group_name_H-M   'P 1'
#
loop_
_entity.id
_entity.type
_entity.pdbx_description
1 polymer ?
#
loop_
_entity_poly.entity_id
_entity_poly.type
_entity_poly.pdbx_seq_one_letter_code
_entity_poly.pdbx_strand_id
1 'polypeptide(L)'
;MIHRFILLLLLTASSAGCGASLGRVSGLVTVNGEPKENLVVSFTPTGGGVSASAVTGKDGSYLVTSTLGSGIPPGNYSVKISTLKSALNDDASYTQETQETQATDSYAQRAESAMEGQQKQYGDGLKAYRGAKDPIPAKYNSDSTLLEEIEAGSQTIDFNLEI
;
A
#
# COMPACT_ATOMS: atom_id res chain seq x y z
N MET A 1 -8.34 -54.23 -43.27
CA MET A 1 -9.10 -53.41 -44.24
C MET A 1 -10.08 -52.55 -43.44
N ILE A 2 -9.65 -51.37 -43.00
CA ILE A 2 -9.90 -50.04 -43.62
C ILE A 2 -11.37 -49.60 -43.44
N HIS A 3 -11.62 -48.67 -42.52
CA HIS A 3 -12.48 -47.46 -42.60
C HIS A 3 -12.06 -46.56 -41.40
N ARG A 4 -11.06 -45.67 -41.53
CA ARG A 4 -11.21 -44.24 -41.87
C ARG A 4 -12.18 -43.50 -40.93
N PHE A 5 -11.67 -42.82 -39.90
CA PHE A 5 -11.44 -41.35 -39.86
C PHE A 5 -12.72 -40.51 -40.07
N ILE A 6 -13.22 -39.91 -38.98
CA ILE A 6 -13.97 -38.64 -38.81
C ILE A 6 -14.11 -38.56 -37.27
N LEU A 7 -13.28 -37.87 -36.48
CA LEU A 7 -12.86 -36.46 -36.47
C LEU A 7 -14.04 -35.49 -36.63
N LEU A 8 -14.80 -35.30 -35.55
CA LEU A 8 -15.50 -34.05 -35.30
C LEU A 8 -15.10 -33.53 -33.92
N LEU A 9 -13.85 -33.05 -33.93
CA LEU A 9 -13.23 -32.10 -33.02
C LEU A 9 -14.15 -30.88 -32.89
N LEU A 10 -15.07 -30.89 -31.92
CA LEU A 10 -15.81 -29.69 -31.54
C LEU A 10 -14.85 -28.79 -30.76
N LEU A 11 -14.17 -27.97 -31.55
CA LEU A 11 -13.17 -26.97 -31.18
C LEU A 11 -13.75 -26.02 -30.13
N THR A 12 -13.48 -26.32 -28.86
CA THR A 12 -13.68 -25.43 -27.72
C THR A 12 -12.76 -24.24 -27.89
N ALA A 13 -13.23 -23.23 -28.61
CA ALA A 13 -12.64 -21.89 -28.62
C ALA A 13 -12.98 -21.21 -27.29
N SER A 14 -12.35 -21.68 -26.20
CA SER A 14 -12.23 -20.89 -24.98
C SER A 14 -11.25 -19.78 -25.32
N SER A 15 -11.79 -18.62 -25.66
CA SER A 15 -11.04 -17.38 -25.74
C SER A 15 -10.25 -17.22 -24.44
N ALA A 16 -8.93 -17.43 -24.52
CA ALA A 16 -8.00 -17.01 -23.49
C ALA A 16 -8.16 -15.48 -23.36
N GLY A 17 -8.86 -15.06 -22.31
CA GLY A 17 -8.92 -13.66 -21.91
C GLY A 17 -7.51 -13.23 -21.54
N CYS A 18 -6.78 -12.66 -22.49
CA CYS A 18 -5.52 -11.98 -22.25
C CYS A 18 -5.84 -10.60 -21.64
N GLY A 19 -6.27 -10.60 -20.39
CA GLY A 19 -6.30 -9.45 -19.51
C GLY A 19 -5.63 -9.88 -18.21
N ALA A 20 -4.62 -9.14 -17.75
CA ALA A 20 -4.02 -9.39 -16.45
C ALA A 20 -5.14 -9.36 -15.40
N SER A 21 -5.46 -10.52 -14.85
CA SER A 21 -6.58 -10.66 -13.94
C SER A 21 -6.11 -10.19 -12.57
N LEU A 22 -6.54 -8.99 -12.18
CA LEU A 22 -6.20 -8.41 -10.89
C LEU A 22 -6.98 -9.09 -9.76
N GLY A 23 -6.34 -9.22 -8.60
CA GLY A 23 -6.97 -9.50 -7.33
C GLY A 23 -7.51 -8.22 -6.71
N ARG A 24 -8.82 -8.11 -6.61
CA ARG A 24 -9.52 -7.06 -5.85
C ARG A 24 -9.51 -7.45 -4.38
N VAL A 25 -8.82 -6.65 -3.57
CA VAL A 25 -8.71 -6.86 -2.13
C VAL A 25 -9.50 -5.78 -1.40
N SER A 26 -10.39 -6.21 -0.52
CA SER A 26 -11.09 -5.36 0.44
C SER A 26 -11.11 -6.04 1.81
N GLY A 27 -11.49 -5.30 2.84
CA GLY A 27 -11.73 -5.91 4.15
C GLY A 27 -11.98 -4.90 5.24
N LEU A 28 -11.91 -5.38 6.46
CA LEU A 28 -12.08 -4.62 7.69
C LEU A 28 -10.78 -4.63 8.49
N VAL A 29 -10.44 -3.50 9.09
CA VAL A 29 -9.41 -3.45 10.15
C VAL A 29 -10.05 -3.10 11.48
N THR A 30 -9.83 -3.95 12.47
CA THR A 30 -10.24 -3.73 13.85
C THR A 30 -9.03 -3.60 14.77
N VAL A 31 -9.19 -2.83 15.85
CA VAL A 31 -8.24 -2.75 16.96
C VAL A 31 -8.98 -3.20 18.21
N ASN A 32 -8.52 -4.27 18.85
CA ASN A 32 -9.16 -4.86 20.03
C ASN A 32 -10.67 -5.14 19.81
N GLY A 33 -11.04 -5.56 18.59
CA GLY A 33 -12.40 -5.87 18.19
C GLY A 33 -13.24 -4.67 17.70
N GLU A 34 -12.75 -3.43 17.81
CA GLU A 34 -13.46 -2.25 17.34
C GLU A 34 -12.96 -1.80 15.95
N PRO A 35 -13.84 -1.49 14.98
CA PRO A 35 -13.43 -0.95 13.69
C PRO A 35 -12.60 0.33 13.83
N LYS A 36 -11.52 0.43 13.06
CA LYS A 36 -10.59 1.55 13.17
C LYS A 36 -10.37 2.28 11.85
N GLU A 37 -10.73 3.56 11.84
CA GLU A 37 -10.49 4.47 10.71
C GLU A 37 -9.07 5.04 10.68
N ASN A 38 -8.69 5.62 9.54
CA ASN A 38 -7.41 6.32 9.31
C ASN A 38 -6.16 5.46 9.56
N LEU A 39 -6.28 4.15 9.33
CA LEU A 39 -5.14 3.25 9.21
C LEU A 39 -4.76 3.08 7.74
N VAL A 40 -3.47 2.98 7.48
CA VAL A 40 -2.92 2.69 6.16
C VAL A 40 -2.57 1.22 6.12
N VAL A 41 -3.16 0.48 5.18
CA VAL A 41 -2.85 -0.92 4.91
C VAL A 41 -2.02 -0.96 3.63
N SER A 42 -0.75 -1.33 3.75
CA SER A 42 0.21 -1.36 2.64
C SER A 42 0.56 -2.80 2.26
N PHE A 43 0.39 -3.13 0.99
CA PHE A 43 0.73 -4.40 0.37
C PHE A 43 2.00 -4.23 -0.44
N THR A 44 3.09 -4.88 -0.02
CA THR A 44 4.38 -4.89 -0.73
C THR A 44 4.66 -6.29 -1.27
N PRO A 45 4.81 -6.48 -2.59
CA PRO A 45 5.05 -7.80 -3.17
C PRO A 45 6.43 -8.32 -2.77
N THR A 46 6.49 -9.56 -2.29
CA THR A 46 7.74 -10.22 -1.86
C THR A 46 8.66 -10.57 -3.02
N GLY A 47 8.10 -10.79 -4.22
CA GLY A 47 8.83 -11.07 -5.46
C GLY A 47 9.12 -9.85 -6.33
N GLY A 48 8.87 -8.63 -5.83
CA GLY A 48 8.86 -7.40 -6.63
C GLY A 48 7.55 -7.19 -7.41
N GLY A 49 7.37 -5.98 -7.95
CA GLY A 49 6.15 -5.59 -8.67
C GLY A 49 5.53 -4.31 -8.14
N VAL A 50 4.21 -4.21 -8.25
CA VAL A 50 3.45 -3.01 -7.86
C VAL A 50 2.99 -3.15 -6.41
N SER A 51 3.51 -2.27 -5.54
CA SER A 51 2.95 -2.05 -4.21
C SER A 51 1.63 -1.29 -4.31
N ALA A 52 0.74 -1.54 -3.36
CA ALA A 52 -0.52 -0.83 -3.25
C ALA A 52 -0.85 -0.54 -1.80
N SER A 53 -1.68 0.47 -1.57
CA SER A 53 -2.13 0.83 -0.23
C SER A 53 -3.62 1.16 -0.23
N ALA A 54 -4.24 1.02 0.94
CA ALA A 54 -5.59 1.47 1.21
C ALA A 54 -5.62 2.23 2.54
N VAL A 55 -6.61 3.11 2.69
CA VAL A 55 -6.89 3.80 3.96
C VAL A 55 -8.23 3.35 4.48
N THR A 56 -8.30 3.00 5.77
CA THR A 56 -9.55 2.54 6.38
C THR A 56 -10.53 3.71 6.60
N GLY A 57 -11.79 3.48 6.24
CA GLY A 57 -12.90 4.41 6.48
C GLY A 57 -13.41 4.38 7.93
N LYS A 58 -14.44 5.19 8.22
CA LYS A 58 -15.07 5.32 9.55
C LYS A 58 -15.53 4.00 10.17
N ASP A 59 -15.95 3.07 9.32
CA ASP A 59 -16.42 1.74 9.67
C ASP A 59 -15.29 0.70 9.67
N GLY A 60 -14.02 1.12 9.58
CA GLY A 60 -12.85 0.27 9.48
C GLY A 60 -12.64 -0.39 8.12
N SER A 61 -13.53 -0.17 7.14
CA SER A 61 -13.45 -0.82 5.84
C SER A 61 -12.34 -0.23 4.97
N TYR A 62 -11.72 -1.05 4.13
CA TYR A 62 -10.73 -0.60 3.16
C TYR A 62 -10.90 -1.31 1.81
N LEU A 63 -10.45 -0.64 0.75
CA LEU A 63 -10.40 -1.17 -0.62
C LEU A 63 -9.05 -0.84 -1.24
N VAL A 64 -8.32 -1.87 -1.65
CA VAL A 64 -6.99 -1.72 -2.25
C VAL A 64 -7.11 -1.24 -3.70
N THR A 65 -6.40 -0.17 -4.01
CA THR A 65 -6.25 0.34 -5.38
C THR A 65 -4.76 0.50 -5.70
N SER A 66 -4.40 0.28 -6.96
CA SER A 66 -3.05 0.43 -7.46
C SER A 66 -3.03 1.30 -8.70
N THR A 67 -1.83 1.59 -9.23
CA THR A 67 -1.67 2.26 -10.52
C THR A 67 -2.27 1.48 -11.70
N LEU A 68 -2.56 0.19 -11.51
CA LEU A 68 -3.20 -0.69 -12.50
C LEU A 68 -4.75 -0.67 -12.41
N GLY A 69 -5.31 0.02 -11.41
CA GLY A 69 -6.76 0.13 -11.19
C GLY A 69 -7.23 -0.50 -9.88
N SER A 70 -8.47 -1.00 -9.86
CA SER A 70 -9.07 -1.65 -8.69
C SER A 70 -8.51 -3.06 -8.53
N GLY A 71 -7.47 -3.19 -7.70
CA GLY A 71 -6.81 -4.45 -7.37
C GLY A 71 -5.30 -4.42 -7.60
N ILE A 72 -4.67 -5.55 -7.34
CA ILE A 72 -3.23 -5.80 -7.49
C ILE A 72 -2.98 -7.13 -8.21
N PRO A 73 -1.82 -7.31 -8.86
CA PRO A 73 -1.47 -8.59 -9.47
C PRO A 73 -1.52 -9.75 -8.45
N PRO A 74 -1.89 -10.96 -8.88
CA PRO A 74 -1.77 -12.14 -8.02
C PRO A 74 -0.33 -12.39 -7.57
N GLY A 75 -0.14 -12.88 -6.35
CA GLY A 75 1.17 -13.17 -5.78
C GLY A 75 1.23 -13.06 -4.26
N ASN A 76 2.45 -13.16 -3.71
CA ASN A 76 2.69 -13.11 -2.27
C ASN A 76 3.10 -11.70 -1.82
N TYR A 77 2.39 -11.17 -0.82
CA TYR A 77 2.57 -9.82 -0.31
C TYR A 77 2.92 -9.82 1.17
N SER A 78 3.88 -8.98 1.56
CA SER A 78 4.04 -8.55 2.95
C SER A 78 3.12 -7.37 3.20
N VAL A 79 2.33 -7.46 4.28
CA VAL A 79 1.35 -6.45 4.67
C VAL A 79 1.85 -5.66 5.85
N LYS A 80 1.73 -4.34 5.79
CA LYS A 80 1.99 -3.42 6.90
C LYS A 80 0.76 -2.59 7.20
N ILE A 81 0.49 -2.37 8.47
CA ILE A 81 -0.61 -1.56 8.96
C ILE A 81 -0.04 -0.51 9.90
N SER A 82 -0.24 0.77 9.57
CA SER A 82 0.24 1.90 10.36
C SER A 82 -0.84 2.97 10.48
N THR A 83 -0.66 3.92 11.40
CA THR A 83 -1.49 5.13 11.39
C THR A 83 -1.20 5.99 10.17
N LEU A 84 -2.20 6.71 9.64
CA LEU A 84 -1.99 7.66 8.55
C LEU A 84 -0.88 8.67 8.85
N LYS A 85 -0.80 9.15 10.10
CA LYS A 85 0.30 10.02 10.57
C LYS A 85 1.67 9.37 10.36
N SER A 86 1.83 8.09 10.71
CA SER A 86 3.12 7.40 10.62
C SER A 86 3.48 7.10 9.17
N ALA A 87 2.52 6.66 8.35
CA ALA A 87 2.74 6.45 6.91
C ALA A 87 3.18 7.73 6.16
N LEU A 88 2.60 8.88 6.51
CA LEU A 88 2.99 10.16 5.93
C LEU A 88 4.38 10.63 6.37
N ASN A 89 4.80 10.27 7.59
CA ASN A 89 6.15 10.56 8.08
C ASN A 89 7.21 9.69 7.39
N ASP A 90 6.89 8.42 7.10
CA ASP A 90 7.78 7.50 6.37
C ASP A 90 8.03 8.00 4.93
N ASP A 91 7.03 8.53 4.23
CA ASP A 91 7.18 9.10 2.88
C ASP A 91 8.00 10.41 2.89
N ALA A 92 7.81 11.26 3.90
CA ALA A 92 8.58 12.49 4.07
C ALA A 92 10.06 12.24 4.44
N SER A 93 10.38 11.07 5.00
CA SER A 93 11.74 10.67 5.37
C SER A 93 12.66 10.47 4.16
N TYR A 94 12.12 10.26 2.95
CA TYR A 94 12.89 10.20 1.71
C TYR A 94 13.53 11.54 1.28
N THR A 95 13.12 12.66 1.89
CA THR A 95 13.77 13.96 1.67
C THR A 95 14.83 14.31 2.73
N GLN A 96 15.06 13.45 3.72
CA GLN A 96 15.94 13.76 4.86
C GLN A 96 17.06 12.73 5.09
N GLU A 97 17.70 12.25 4.02
CA GLU A 97 19.01 11.58 4.14
C GLU A 97 20.11 12.23 3.26
N THR A 98 19.95 13.51 2.87
CA THR A 98 21.02 14.22 2.14
C THR A 98 21.22 15.67 2.57
N GLN A 99 20.94 16.02 3.83
CA GLN A 99 21.27 17.35 4.35
C GLN A 99 21.73 17.30 5.80
N GLU A 100 22.79 16.54 6.08
CA GLU A 100 23.60 16.79 7.29
C GLU A 100 25.11 16.71 7.04
N THR A 101 25.58 16.82 5.79
CA THR A 101 27.02 16.94 5.55
C THR A 101 27.31 17.90 4.40
N GLN A 102 27.76 19.10 4.79
CA GLN A 102 28.45 20.13 4.02
C GLN A 102 27.58 21.19 3.31
N ALA A 103 27.18 22.16 4.12
CA ALA A 103 26.93 23.52 3.71
C ALA A 103 28.13 24.10 2.93
N THR A 104 27.85 24.66 1.75
CA THR A 104 28.64 25.78 1.20
C THR A 104 27.66 26.92 0.97
N ASP A 105 28.04 28.11 1.43
CA ASP A 105 27.15 29.23 1.81
C ASP A 105 26.30 29.84 0.67
N SER A 106 26.46 29.39 -0.57
CA SER A 106 25.73 29.93 -1.72
C SER A 106 24.32 29.35 -1.93
N TYR A 107 24.00 28.18 -1.35
CA TYR A 107 22.68 27.54 -1.51
C TYR A 107 21.70 27.85 -0.38
N ALA A 108 22.19 28.26 0.80
CA ALA A 108 21.37 28.58 1.96
C ALA A 108 20.38 29.72 1.67
N GLN A 109 20.84 30.77 0.97
CA GLN A 109 20.02 31.96 0.73
C GLN A 109 18.89 31.74 -0.30
N ARG A 110 19.06 30.78 -1.21
CA ARG A 110 18.06 30.41 -2.22
C ARG A 110 17.08 29.35 -1.70
N ALA A 111 17.54 28.51 -0.78
CA ALA A 111 16.70 27.57 -0.05
C ALA A 111 15.80 28.29 0.97
N GLU A 112 16.30 29.28 1.70
CA GLU A 112 15.48 30.07 2.66
C GLU A 112 14.29 30.77 2.00
N SER A 113 14.51 31.42 0.85
CA SER A 113 13.43 32.09 0.11
C SER A 113 12.41 31.11 -0.51
N ALA A 114 12.83 29.90 -0.87
CA ALA A 114 11.93 28.84 -1.31
C ALA A 114 11.14 28.22 -0.15
N MET A 115 11.76 28.07 1.03
CA MET A 115 11.13 27.52 2.24
C MET A 115 10.12 28.50 2.87
N GLU A 116 10.36 29.81 2.79
CA GLU A 116 9.43 30.81 3.32
C GLU A 116 8.06 30.77 2.60
N GLY A 117 8.04 30.37 1.32
CA GLY A 117 6.81 30.20 0.55
C GLY A 117 5.97 28.99 0.98
N GLN A 118 6.61 27.90 1.39
CA GLN A 118 5.94 26.65 1.79
C GLN A 118 5.47 26.68 3.25
N GLN A 119 6.21 27.35 4.12
CA GLN A 119 5.85 27.54 5.53
C GLN A 119 4.56 28.36 5.70
N LYS A 120 4.27 29.29 4.77
CA LYS A 120 3.07 30.14 4.83
C LYS A 120 1.77 29.42 4.44
N GLN A 121 1.85 28.15 3.99
CA GLN A 121 0.66 27.36 3.66
C GLN A 121 0.28 26.33 4.74
N TYR A 122 1.23 25.85 5.57
CA TYR A 122 0.98 24.74 6.53
C TYR A 122 1.74 24.83 7.89
N GLY A 123 2.32 25.99 8.23
CA GLY A 123 3.42 26.13 9.22
C GLY A 123 3.20 25.72 10.68
N ASP A 124 1.96 25.64 11.18
CA ASP A 124 1.72 25.31 12.61
C ASP A 124 1.41 23.82 12.83
N GLY A 125 0.84 23.16 11.83
CA GLY A 125 0.47 21.74 11.91
C GLY A 125 1.68 20.83 12.02
N LEU A 126 2.67 20.97 11.13
CA LEU A 126 3.75 19.99 10.92
C LEU A 126 4.71 19.81 12.11
N LYS A 127 4.83 20.79 13.01
CA LYS A 127 5.70 20.67 14.19
C LYS A 127 5.18 19.68 15.23
N ALA A 128 3.86 19.49 15.33
CA ALA A 128 3.26 18.44 16.16
C ALA A 128 3.33 17.03 15.51
N TYR A 129 3.80 16.93 14.25
CA TYR A 129 3.90 15.65 13.53
C TYR A 129 5.20 14.90 13.79
N ARG A 130 6.28 15.61 14.17
CA ARG A 130 7.60 15.01 14.40
C ARG A 130 7.69 14.44 15.83
N GLY A 131 7.83 13.12 15.95
CA GLY A 131 8.26 12.45 17.20
C GLY A 131 7.22 11.64 17.98
N ALA A 132 5.96 11.54 17.53
CA ALA A 132 5.01 10.60 18.14
C ALA A 132 5.25 9.18 17.57
N LYS A 133 5.57 8.23 18.45
CA LYS A 133 5.68 6.80 18.09
C LYS A 133 4.32 6.29 17.60
N ASP A 134 4.30 5.49 16.53
CA ASP A 134 3.07 4.88 16.03
C ASP A 134 2.42 4.06 17.16
N PRO A 135 1.15 4.31 17.53
CA PRO A 135 0.45 3.47 18.50
C PRO A 135 0.24 2.03 17.99
N ILE A 136 0.38 1.78 16.68
CA ILE A 136 0.34 0.42 16.13
C ILE A 136 1.67 -0.30 16.42
N PRO A 137 1.64 -1.47 17.09
CA PRO A 137 2.84 -2.23 17.40
C PRO A 137 3.69 -2.61 16.18
N ALA A 138 5.00 -2.68 16.40
CA ALA A 138 6.01 -3.06 15.40
C ALA A 138 5.66 -4.33 14.60
N LYS A 139 5.07 -5.32 15.29
CA LYS A 139 4.63 -6.61 14.69
C LYS A 139 3.58 -6.49 13.58
N TYR A 140 2.98 -5.32 13.40
CA TYR A 140 2.05 -5.03 12.31
C TYR A 140 2.60 -4.01 11.31
N ASN A 141 3.73 -3.34 11.58
CA ASN A 141 4.37 -2.37 10.67
C ASN A 141 5.85 -2.67 10.39
N SER A 142 6.79 -2.07 11.10
CA SER A 142 8.23 -2.16 10.85
C SER A 142 8.75 -3.59 10.91
N ASP A 143 8.19 -4.40 11.82
CA ASP A 143 8.53 -5.81 12.05
C ASP A 143 7.37 -6.73 11.67
N SER A 144 6.58 -6.33 10.66
CA SER A 144 5.39 -7.08 10.26
C SER A 144 5.72 -8.50 9.81
N THR A 145 4.92 -9.45 10.29
CA THR A 145 4.93 -10.85 9.86
C THR A 145 3.66 -11.23 9.09
N LEU A 146 2.80 -10.25 8.78
CA LEU A 146 1.60 -10.44 7.99
C LEU A 146 1.99 -10.73 6.53
N LEU A 147 1.60 -11.90 6.05
CA LEU A 147 1.84 -12.38 4.70
C LEU A 147 0.50 -12.80 4.08
N GLU A 148 0.18 -12.24 2.93
CA GLU A 148 -1.07 -12.52 2.23
C GLU A 148 -0.79 -12.98 0.80
N GLU A 149 -1.48 -14.04 0.40
CA GLU A 149 -1.51 -14.50 -0.99
C GLU A 149 -2.73 -13.91 -1.69
N ILE A 150 -2.48 -13.23 -2.80
CA ILE A 150 -3.52 -12.61 -3.62
C ILE A 150 -3.74 -13.46 -4.85
N GLU A 151 -4.99 -13.81 -5.09
CA GLU A 151 -5.44 -14.53 -6.28
C GLU A 151 -6.14 -13.57 -7.25
N ALA A 152 -6.36 -14.02 -8.48
CA ALA A 152 -7.20 -13.28 -9.42
C ALA A 152 -8.67 -13.34 -8.96
N GLY A 153 -9.40 -12.23 -9.08
CA GLY A 153 -10.82 -12.15 -8.67
C GLY A 153 -11.01 -11.27 -7.45
N SER A 154 -12.12 -11.46 -6.71
CA SER A 154 -12.41 -10.68 -5.51
C SER A 154 -12.15 -11.50 -4.25
N GLN A 155 -11.45 -10.91 -3.28
CA GLN A 155 -11.21 -11.53 -1.98
C GLN A 155 -11.35 -10.52 -0.84
N THR A 156 -11.75 -11.04 0.32
CA THR A 156 -11.86 -10.28 1.57
C THR A 156 -10.78 -10.71 2.53
N ILE A 157 -10.00 -9.75 3.04
CA ILE A 157 -8.92 -9.98 4.00
C ILE A 157 -9.12 -9.04 5.17
N ASP A 158 -9.48 -9.59 6.34
CA ASP A 158 -9.70 -8.80 7.54
C ASP A 158 -8.48 -8.84 8.46
N PHE A 159 -8.16 -7.72 9.09
CA PHE A 159 -7.05 -7.62 10.03
C PHE A 159 -7.55 -7.22 11.41
N ASN A 160 -7.36 -8.09 12.40
CA ASN A 160 -7.63 -7.78 13.80
C ASN A 160 -6.33 -7.50 14.54
N LEU A 161 -6.15 -6.24 14.95
CA LEU A 161 -4.97 -5.80 15.68
C LEU A 161 -5.22 -5.89 17.19
N GLU A 162 -4.48 -6.78 17.84
CA GLU A 162 -4.44 -6.86 19.30
C GLU A 162 -3.27 -6.03 19.83
N ILE A 163 -3.62 -4.97 20.58
CA ILE A 163 -2.72 -3.91 21.07
C ILE A 163 -2.96 -3.64 22.55
#